data_AF-A0A0E3ZGJ4-F1
#
_entry.id   AF-A0A0E3ZGJ4-F1
#
_cell.length_a   1.000
_cell.length_b   1.000
_cell.length_c   1.000
_cell.angle_alpha   90.00
_cell.angle_beta   90.00
_cell.angle_gamma   90.00
#
_symmetry.space_group_name_H-M   'P 1'
#
loop_
_entity.id
_entity.type
_entity.pdbx_description
1 polymer ?
#
loop_
_entity_poly.entity_id
_entity_poly.type
_entity_poly.pdbx_seq_one_letter_code
_entity_poly.pdbx_strand_id
1 'polypeptide(L)'
;MDNVKYIPNDKDVFAIEENGERIAEMIVSIANKEMSVYHTEVKKELEGQGIGTKLIEAMTDYARSKKLSVIPYCPFVKKSFKNNPDKYADISIIENKGFSSPG
;
A
#
# COMPACT_ATOMS: atom_id res chain seq x y z
N MET A 1 0.02 -8.63 16.89
CA MET A 1 0.95 -9.36 16.02
C MET A 1 0.32 -9.34 14.66
N ASP A 2 0.79 -8.42 13.83
CA ASP A 2 0.25 -8.14 12.52
C ASP A 2 0.57 -9.30 11.59
N ASN A 3 -0.46 -10.02 11.15
CA ASN A 3 -0.34 -11.22 10.31
C ASN A 3 -0.05 -10.87 8.84
N VAL A 4 0.53 -9.68 8.58
CA VAL A 4 0.82 -9.22 7.22
C VAL A 4 2.14 -9.83 6.77
N LYS A 5 2.10 -10.59 5.68
CA LYS A 5 3.26 -11.19 5.04
C LYS A 5 3.54 -10.47 3.73
N TYR A 6 4.80 -10.10 3.52
CA TYR A 6 5.28 -9.65 2.22
C TYR A 6 5.77 -10.86 1.41
N ILE A 7 5.23 -11.02 0.21
CA ILE A 7 5.48 -12.14 -0.69
C ILE A 7 6.09 -11.57 -1.98
N PRO A 8 7.40 -11.70 -2.21
CA PRO A 8 8.03 -11.27 -3.45
C PRO A 8 7.70 -12.26 -4.60
N ASN A 9 7.21 -11.75 -5.73
CA ASN A 9 6.92 -12.53 -6.95
C ASN A 9 7.00 -11.61 -8.19
N ASP A 10 6.41 -11.98 -9.34
CA ASP A 10 6.27 -11.12 -10.54
C ASP A 10 5.61 -9.77 -10.19
N LYS A 11 4.66 -9.80 -9.26
CA LYS A 11 4.18 -8.64 -8.50
C LYS A 11 4.31 -8.93 -7.02
N ASP A 12 4.85 -7.99 -6.29
CA ASP A 12 4.97 -8.04 -4.85
C ASP A 12 3.58 -8.00 -4.20
N VAL A 13 3.33 -8.82 -3.19
CA VAL A 13 2.03 -8.87 -2.50
C VAL A 13 2.20 -8.75 -0.99
N PHE A 14 1.43 -7.86 -0.37
CA PHE A 14 1.18 -7.91 1.07
C PHE A 14 -0.11 -8.67 1.32
N ALA A 15 -0.05 -9.79 2.04
CA ALA A 15 -1.22 -10.63 2.31
C ALA A 15 -1.44 -10.80 3.82
N ILE A 16 -2.71 -10.89 4.23
CA ILE A 16 -3.09 -11.34 5.56
C ILE A 16 -3.72 -12.71 5.42
N GLU A 17 -3.22 -13.66 6.19
CA GLU A 17 -3.74 -15.03 6.25
C GLU A 17 -4.27 -15.31 7.66
N GLU A 18 -5.46 -15.90 7.73
CA GLU A 18 -6.10 -16.34 8.97
C GLU A 18 -6.67 -17.74 8.78
N ASN A 19 -6.44 -18.64 9.74
CA ASN A 19 -6.86 -20.04 9.66
C ASN A 19 -6.42 -20.79 8.39
N GLY A 20 -5.26 -20.40 7.81
CA GLY A 20 -4.74 -20.99 6.57
C GLY A 20 -5.37 -20.45 5.29
N GLU A 21 -6.19 -19.41 5.39
CA GLU A 21 -6.86 -18.79 4.25
C GLU A 21 -6.42 -17.33 4.09
N ARG A 22 -6.20 -16.91 2.85
CA ARG A 22 -5.93 -15.51 2.54
C ARG A 22 -7.20 -14.70 2.66
N ILE A 23 -7.23 -13.79 3.63
CA ILE A 23 -8.39 -12.95 3.93
C ILE A 23 -8.26 -11.53 3.37
N ALA A 24 -7.05 -11.09 3.05
CA ALA A 24 -6.80 -9.82 2.38
C ALA A 24 -5.49 -9.84 1.62
N GLU A 25 -5.42 -9.06 0.54
CA GLU A 25 -4.20 -8.85 -0.23
C GLU A 25 -4.07 -7.44 -0.79
N MET A 26 -2.83 -7.02 -0.98
CA MET A 26 -2.44 -5.77 -1.63
C MET A 26 -1.33 -6.06 -2.63
N ILE A 27 -1.62 -5.79 -3.90
CA ILE A 27 -0.68 -5.96 -5.01
C ILE A 27 0.11 -4.67 -5.19
N VAL A 28 1.42 -4.78 -5.10
CA VAL A 28 2.37 -3.68 -5.31
C VAL A 28 3.44 -4.05 -6.33
N SER A 29 4.16 -3.05 -6.82
CA SER A 29 5.42 -3.25 -7.54
C SER A 29 6.43 -2.24 -7.03
N ILE A 30 7.65 -2.71 -6.79
CA ILE A 30 8.74 -1.87 -6.32
C ILE A 30 9.77 -1.74 -7.43
N ALA A 31 9.96 -0.52 -7.94
CA ALA A 31 10.96 -0.19 -8.94
C ALA A 31 11.48 1.23 -8.72
N ASN A 32 12.74 1.51 -9.03
CA ASN A 32 13.31 2.87 -8.96
C ASN A 32 13.14 3.61 -7.62
N LYS A 33 13.13 2.89 -6.50
CA LYS A 33 12.81 3.41 -5.15
C LYS A 33 11.37 3.93 -4.98
N GLU A 34 10.48 3.49 -5.85
CA GLU A 34 9.06 3.78 -5.83
C GLU A 34 8.27 2.49 -5.64
N MET A 35 7.21 2.56 -4.86
CA MET A 35 6.26 1.50 -4.63
C MET A 35 4.91 1.90 -5.22
N SER A 36 4.54 1.24 -6.31
CA SER A 36 3.24 1.42 -6.95
C SER A 36 2.22 0.46 -6.33
N VAL A 37 1.10 0.99 -5.82
CA VAL A 37 0.05 0.17 -5.20
C VAL A 37 -1.14 0.06 -6.15
N TYR A 38 -1.33 -1.10 -6.76
CA TYR A 38 -2.30 -1.28 -7.86
C TYR A 38 -3.68 -1.69 -7.37
N HIS A 39 -3.73 -2.65 -6.43
CA HIS A 39 -4.96 -3.25 -6.00
C HIS A 39 -4.89 -3.61 -4.53
N THR A 40 -6.03 -3.52 -3.85
CA THR A 40 -6.18 -3.94 -2.46
C THR A 40 -7.57 -4.55 -2.34
N GLU A 41 -7.61 -5.79 -1.89
CA GLU A 41 -8.84 -6.54 -1.70
C GLU A 41 -8.87 -7.15 -0.30
N VAL A 42 -10.06 -7.13 0.29
CA VAL A 42 -10.35 -7.79 1.57
C VAL A 42 -11.57 -8.66 1.32
N LYS A 43 -11.60 -9.85 1.90
CA LYS A 43 -12.79 -10.68 1.86
C LYS A 43 -14.01 -9.89 2.32
N LYS A 44 -15.10 -10.01 1.57
CA LYS A 44 -16.36 -9.27 1.79
C LYS A 44 -16.90 -9.37 3.21
N GLU A 45 -16.75 -10.55 3.82
CA GLU A 45 -17.19 -10.86 5.19
C GLU A 45 -16.42 -10.06 6.25
N LEU A 46 -15.25 -9.54 5.89
CA LEU A 46 -14.32 -8.83 6.76
C LEU A 46 -14.14 -7.36 6.35
N GLU A 47 -14.87 -6.90 5.33
CA GLU A 47 -14.94 -5.48 5.00
C GLU A 47 -15.50 -4.68 6.18
N GLY A 48 -15.00 -3.47 6.38
CA GLY A 48 -15.39 -2.61 7.51
C GLY A 48 -14.71 -2.95 8.85
N GLN A 49 -13.96 -4.04 8.94
CA GLN A 49 -13.22 -4.42 10.17
C GLN A 49 -11.81 -3.83 10.26
N GLY A 50 -11.47 -2.86 9.39
CA GLY A 50 -10.16 -2.20 9.38
C GLY A 50 -9.02 -3.05 8.81
N ILE A 51 -9.29 -4.20 8.19
CA ILE A 51 -8.24 -5.08 7.63
C ILE A 51 -7.46 -4.39 6.50
N GLY A 52 -8.16 -3.69 5.60
CA GLY A 52 -7.49 -2.92 4.55
C GLY A 52 -6.58 -1.82 5.11
N THR A 53 -6.95 -1.23 6.25
CA THR A 53 -6.10 -0.25 6.95
C THR A 53 -4.82 -0.91 7.47
N LYS A 54 -4.90 -2.12 8.03
CA LYS A 54 -3.71 -2.87 8.48
C LYS A 54 -2.73 -3.14 7.34
N LEU A 55 -3.24 -3.49 6.14
CA LEU A 55 -2.40 -3.65 4.94
C LEU A 55 -1.70 -2.35 4.57
N ILE A 56 -2.43 -1.22 4.60
CA ILE A 56 -1.85 0.10 4.32
C ILE A 56 -0.74 0.41 5.33
N GLU A 57 -0.98 0.23 6.62
CA GLU A 57 0.01 0.52 7.66
C GLU A 57 1.28 -0.30 7.48
N ALA A 58 1.16 -1.62 7.33
CA ALA A 58 2.29 -2.49 7.08
C ALA A 58 3.06 -2.13 5.80
N MET A 59 2.35 -1.79 4.72
CA MET A 59 2.96 -1.32 3.47
C MET A 59 3.72 0.00 3.67
N THR A 60 3.15 0.95 4.43
CA THR A 60 3.80 2.23 4.69
C THR A 60 5.03 2.11 5.58
N ASP A 61 5.00 1.24 6.59
CA ASP A 61 6.17 0.91 7.41
C ASP A 61 7.28 0.27 6.57
N TYR A 62 6.90 -0.66 5.68
CA TYR A 62 7.86 -1.25 4.75
C TYR A 62 8.49 -0.17 3.85
N ALA A 63 7.68 0.71 3.25
CA ALA A 63 8.14 1.80 2.41
C ALA A 63 9.11 2.73 3.18
N ARG A 64 8.77 3.13 4.41
CA ARG A 64 9.64 3.95 5.26
C ARG A 64 10.97 3.27 5.56
N SER A 65 10.94 1.99 5.96
CA SER A 65 12.16 1.24 6.29
C SER A 65 13.12 1.12 5.10
N LYS A 66 12.57 1.07 3.89
CA LYS A 66 13.30 0.94 2.62
C LYS A 66 13.55 2.28 1.94
N LYS A 67 13.11 3.40 2.52
CA LYS A 67 13.17 4.75 1.93
C LYS A 67 12.55 4.80 0.53
N LEU A 68 11.39 4.15 0.39
CA LEU A 68 10.61 4.11 -0.83
C LEU A 68 9.54 5.19 -0.80
N SER A 69 9.28 5.77 -1.97
CA SER A 69 8.13 6.64 -2.19
C SER A 69 6.93 5.81 -2.66
N VAL A 70 5.71 6.17 -2.25
CA VAL A 70 4.48 5.40 -2.54
C VAL A 70 3.60 6.12 -3.55
N ILE A 71 3.21 5.41 -4.62
CA ILE A 71 2.28 5.86 -5.65
C ILE A 71 0.97 5.04 -5.53
N PRO A 72 -0.11 5.62 -4.98
CA PRO A 72 -1.34 4.89 -4.72
C PRO A 72 -2.29 4.91 -5.94
N TYR A 73 -2.13 3.96 -6.88
CA TYR A 73 -3.08 3.78 -8.00
C TYR A 73 -4.42 3.22 -7.55
N CYS A 74 -4.42 2.35 -6.54
CA CYS A 74 -5.63 1.79 -5.96
C CYS A 74 -6.50 2.91 -5.34
N PRO A 75 -7.80 3.02 -5.70
CA PRO A 75 -8.67 4.10 -5.21
C PRO A 75 -8.87 4.05 -3.69
N PHE A 76 -8.86 2.86 -3.09
CA PHE A 76 -8.95 2.69 -1.63
C PHE A 76 -7.75 3.30 -0.90
N VAL A 77 -6.55 3.01 -1.39
CA VAL A 77 -5.30 3.54 -0.82
C VAL A 77 -5.21 5.04 -1.08
N LYS A 78 -5.54 5.49 -2.30
CA LYS A 78 -5.59 6.91 -2.65
C LYS A 78 -6.53 7.71 -1.74
N LYS A 79 -7.72 7.16 -1.45
CA LYS A 79 -8.68 7.76 -0.51
C LYS A 79 -8.11 7.82 0.91
N SER A 80 -7.46 6.75 1.37
CA SER A 80 -6.83 6.70 2.70
C SER A 80 -5.72 7.75 2.84
N PHE A 81 -4.89 7.92 1.80
CA PHE A 81 -3.84 8.93 1.74
C PHE A 81 -4.41 10.34 1.74
N LYS A 82 -5.46 10.59 0.94
CA LYS A 82 -6.15 11.88 0.88
C LYS A 82 -6.83 12.26 2.21
N ASN A 83 -7.37 11.28 2.94
CA ASN A 83 -8.05 11.51 4.20
C ASN A 83 -7.08 11.76 5.38
N ASN A 84 -5.83 11.31 5.28
CA ASN A 84 -4.83 11.48 6.33
C ASN A 84 -3.49 11.98 5.73
N PRO A 85 -3.47 13.17 5.13
CA PRO A 85 -2.30 13.66 4.41
C PRO A 85 -1.07 13.77 5.33
N ASP A 86 -1.24 14.25 6.56
CA ASP A 86 -0.14 14.37 7.54
C ASP A 86 0.52 13.03 7.89
N LYS A 87 -0.25 11.93 7.87
CA LYS A 87 0.24 10.58 8.19
C LYS A 87 1.11 9.99 7.08
N TYR A 88 0.95 10.45 5.84
CA TYR A 88 1.60 9.84 4.67
C TYR A 88 2.45 10.82 3.86
N ALA A 89 2.50 12.10 4.25
CA ALA A 89 3.22 13.16 3.53
C ALA A 89 4.71 12.86 3.34
N ASP A 90 5.32 12.07 4.23
CA ASP A 90 6.74 11.70 4.19
C ASP A 90 7.09 10.70 3.08
N ILE A 91 6.11 9.90 2.64
CA ILE A 91 6.31 8.84 1.64
C ILE A 91 5.41 8.99 0.40
N SER A 92 4.35 9.79 0.45
CA SER A 92 3.38 9.85 -0.65
C SER A 92 3.88 10.67 -1.84
N ILE A 93 3.90 10.06 -3.03
CA ILE A 93 3.90 10.79 -4.30
C ILE A 93 2.44 10.89 -4.74
N ILE A 94 1.75 11.91 -4.26
CA ILE A 94 0.49 12.33 -4.84
C ILE A 94 0.88 13.29 -5.96
N GLU A 95 0.42 13.06 -7.19
CA GLU A 95 0.64 13.98 -8.33
C GLU A 95 0.09 15.38 -8.01
N ASN A 96 0.91 16.16 -7.32
CA ASN A 96 0.89 17.62 -7.18
C ASN A 96 2.30 18.18 -7.39
N LYS A 97 3.29 17.33 -7.71
CA LYS A 97 4.50 17.78 -8.38
C LYS A 97 4.19 17.80 -9.86
N GLY A 98 3.91 18.99 -10.40
CA GLY A 98 4.08 19.24 -11.81
C GLY A 98 5.43 18.65 -12.21
N PHE A 99 5.35 17.69 -13.14
CA PHE A 99 6.48 17.17 -13.89
C PHE A 99 7.21 18.40 -14.45
N SER A 100 8.19 18.89 -13.71
CA SER A 100 9.11 19.89 -14.24
C SER A 100 9.96 19.10 -15.18
N SER A 101 9.54 19.06 -16.45
CA SER A 101 10.35 18.56 -17.55
C SER A 101 11.77 19.08 -17.35
N PRO A 102 12.81 18.21 -17.36
CA PRO A 102 14.16 18.73 -17.52
C PRO A 102 14.17 19.47 -18.86
N GLY A 103 14.41 20.78 -18.80
CA GLY A 103 14.61 21.62 -19.98
C GLY A 103 15.88 21.26 -20.73
#